data_AF-A0A3N4S310-F1
#
_entry.id   AF-A0A3N4S310-F1
#
_cell.length_a   1.000
_cell.length_b   1.000
_cell.length_c   1.000
_cell.angle_alpha   90.00
_cell.angle_beta   90.00
_cell.angle_gamma   90.00
#
_symmetry.space_group_name_H-M   'P 1'
#
loop_
_entity.id
_entity.type
_entity.pdbx_description
1 polymer ?
#
loop_
_entity_poly.entity_id
_entity_poly.type
_entity_poly.pdbx_seq_one_letter_code
_entity_poly.pdbx_strand_id
1 'polypeptide(L)'
;MSAAPTLAVTDVTTDHAGRVYAVIPDTVARPLALAALEGIAPDARGVFFESVAHPANSWAAATVRTVFEAVLATRPEEHDVCSGLGLYRKYGGGTFYGFIVGASGWDAGTSWWRDYADTGDLRVRGCATIAHASGGTLAGTCTF
;
A
#
# COMPACT_ATOMS: atom_id res chain seq x y z
N MET A 1 22.32 -5.75 -15.93
CA MET A 1 21.46 -5.17 -14.88
C MET A 1 20.03 -5.34 -15.36
N SER A 2 19.19 -6.16 -14.71
CA SER A 2 17.77 -6.22 -15.05
C SER A 2 17.14 -4.88 -14.73
N ALA A 3 16.36 -4.32 -15.66
CA ALA A 3 15.58 -3.12 -15.41
C ALA A 3 14.71 -3.35 -14.17
N ALA A 4 14.68 -2.37 -13.25
CA ALA A 4 13.75 -2.43 -12.13
C ALA A 4 12.33 -2.59 -12.69
N PRO A 5 11.51 -3.52 -12.16
CA PRO A 5 10.16 -3.73 -12.66
C PRO A 5 9.41 -2.40 -12.59
N THR A 6 8.95 -1.92 -13.75
CA THR A 6 8.09 -0.74 -13.81
C THR A 6 6.76 -1.11 -13.17
N LEU A 7 6.39 -0.44 -12.08
CA LEU A 7 5.07 -0.60 -11.50
C LEU A 7 4.03 0.00 -12.48
N ALA A 8 3.14 -0.85 -12.98
CA ALA A 8 1.92 -0.44 -13.65
C ALA A 8 0.74 -0.83 -12.76
N VAL A 9 0.03 0.15 -12.22
CA VAL A 9 -1.22 -0.12 -11.50
C VAL A 9 -2.28 -0.46 -12.54
N THR A 10 -2.76 -1.71 -12.52
CA THR A 10 -3.63 -2.24 -13.58
C THR A 10 -5.09 -1.89 -13.36
N ASP A 11 -5.48 -1.64 -12.10
CA ASP A 11 -6.83 -1.23 -11.73
C ASP A 11 -6.81 -0.43 -10.44
N VAL A 12 -7.59 0.64 -10.39
CA VAL A 12 -7.81 1.48 -9.20
C VAL A 12 -9.26 1.90 -9.15
N THR A 13 -10.00 1.38 -8.18
CA THR A 13 -11.41 1.73 -7.96
C THR A 13 -11.79 1.42 -6.51
N THR A 14 -13.08 1.34 -6.21
CA THR A 14 -13.59 1.00 -4.88
C THR A 14 -14.26 -0.35 -4.88
N ASP A 15 -14.10 -1.09 -3.78
CA ASP A 15 -14.90 -2.29 -3.54
C ASP A 15 -16.37 -1.93 -3.23
N HIS A 16 -17.19 -2.96 -3.02
CA HIS A 16 -18.61 -2.79 -2.70
C HIS A 16 -18.88 -2.05 -1.37
N ALA A 17 -17.87 -1.94 -0.50
CA ALA A 17 -17.93 -1.19 0.75
C ALA A 17 -17.40 0.25 0.60
N GLY A 18 -17.07 0.68 -0.62
CA GLY A 18 -16.55 2.02 -0.91
C GLY A 18 -15.07 2.20 -0.57
N ARG A 19 -14.34 1.13 -0.24
CA ARG A 19 -12.90 1.21 0.09
C ARG A 19 -12.09 1.16 -1.19
N VAL A 20 -11.10 2.05 -1.30
CA VAL A 20 -10.18 2.08 -2.45
C VAL A 20 -9.35 0.81 -2.49
N TYR A 21 -9.16 0.24 -3.67
CA TYR A 21 -8.16 -0.78 -3.92
C TYR A 21 -7.30 -0.43 -5.13
N ALA A 22 -6.07 -0.95 -5.13
CA ALA A 22 -5.13 -0.87 -6.23
C ALA A 22 -4.61 -2.27 -6.55
N VAL A 23 -4.79 -2.68 -7.80
CA VAL A 23 -4.26 -3.94 -8.32
C VAL A 23 -2.93 -3.68 -9.01
N ILE A 24 -1.90 -4.43 -8.62
CA ILE A 24 -0.53 -4.29 -9.13
C ILE A 24 0.03 -5.65 -9.56
N PRO A 25 1.13 -5.71 -10.33
CA PRO A 25 1.72 -6.98 -10.72
C PRO A 25 2.20 -7.79 -9.50
N ASP A 26 2.00 -9.10 -9.51
CA ASP A 26 2.42 -10.00 -8.42
C ASP A 26 3.92 -9.87 -8.07
N THR A 27 4.75 -9.63 -9.10
CA THR A 27 6.20 -9.43 -8.93
C THR A 27 6.55 -8.17 -8.13
N VAL A 28 5.60 -7.24 -7.98
CA VAL A 28 5.71 -6.05 -7.12
C VAL A 28 4.93 -6.25 -5.81
N ALA A 29 3.76 -6.88 -5.87
CA ALA A 29 2.95 -7.15 -4.68
C ALA A 29 3.65 -8.02 -3.65
N ARG A 30 4.30 -9.12 -4.05
CA ARG A 30 4.97 -10.02 -3.09
C ARG A 30 6.11 -9.34 -2.33
N PRO A 31 7.07 -8.66 -2.99
CA PRO A 31 8.12 -7.95 -2.26
C PRO A 31 7.57 -6.81 -1.41
N LEU A 32 6.53 -6.10 -1.86
CA LEU A 32 5.89 -5.04 -1.07
C LEU A 32 5.16 -5.59 0.16
N ALA A 33 4.48 -6.73 0.04
CA ALA A 33 3.84 -7.41 1.15
C ALA A 33 4.86 -7.88 2.20
N LEU A 34 6.04 -8.34 1.77
CA LEU A 34 7.14 -8.67 2.66
C LEU A 34 7.72 -7.41 3.34
N ALA A 35 7.94 -6.33 2.58
CA ALA A 35 8.43 -5.06 3.11
C ALA A 35 7.47 -4.49 4.18
N ALA A 36 6.16 -4.66 4.00
CA ALA A 36 5.14 -4.26 4.96
C ALA A 36 5.12 -5.09 6.25
N LEU A 37 5.95 -6.14 6.35
CA LEU A 37 6.16 -6.94 7.56
C LEU A 37 7.57 -6.74 8.16
N GLU A 38 8.43 -5.95 7.53
CA GLU A 38 9.79 -5.69 8.03
C GLU A 38 9.72 -4.95 9.37
N GLY A 39 10.53 -5.38 10.34
CA GLY A 39 10.53 -4.84 11.70
C GLY A 39 9.39 -5.36 12.60
N ILE A 40 8.43 -6.11 12.07
CA ILE A 40 7.38 -6.76 12.88
C ILE A 40 7.85 -8.15 13.32
N ALA A 41 7.81 -8.39 14.64
CA ALA A 41 8.13 -9.67 15.26
C ALA A 41 7.22 -10.78 14.68
N PRO A 42 7.74 -11.97 14.31
CA PRO A 42 6.96 -13.00 13.63
C PRO A 42 5.68 -13.45 14.34
N ASP A 43 5.70 -13.51 15.66
CA ASP A 43 4.56 -13.85 16.53
C ASP A 43 3.50 -12.74 16.59
N ALA A 44 3.90 -11.49 16.36
CA ALA A 44 3.00 -10.36 16.24
C ALA A 44 2.38 -10.24 14.83
N ARG A 45 2.94 -10.90 13.80
CA ARG A 45 2.41 -10.89 12.42
C ARG A 45 1.06 -11.60 12.35
N GLY A 46 -0.02 -10.82 12.45
CA GLY A 46 -1.39 -11.35 12.56
C GLY A 46 -2.26 -10.52 13.49
N VAL A 47 -1.63 -9.75 14.38
CA VAL A 47 -2.26 -8.59 15.02
C VAL A 47 -2.50 -7.54 13.93
N PHE A 48 -3.69 -6.93 13.92
CA PHE A 48 -4.03 -5.88 12.97
C PHE A 48 -3.17 -4.64 13.22
N PHE A 49 -2.04 -4.54 12.51
CA PHE A 49 -1.25 -3.31 12.46
C PHE A 49 -1.94 -2.33 11.52
N GLU A 50 -2.20 -1.14 12.02
CA GLU A 50 -2.85 -0.11 11.21
C GLU A 50 -1.90 0.39 10.10
N SER A 51 -0.60 0.49 10.36
CA SER A 51 0.38 0.95 9.36
C SER A 51 1.81 0.49 9.62
N VAL A 52 2.61 0.41 8.55
CA VAL A 52 4.08 0.26 8.61
C VAL A 52 4.70 1.40 7.80
N ALA A 53 5.48 2.25 8.49
CA ALA A 53 6.13 3.39 7.87
C ALA A 53 7.41 2.96 7.14
N HIS A 54 7.47 3.20 5.83
CA HIS A 54 8.67 3.00 5.02
C HIS A 54 9.50 4.29 4.93
N PRO A 55 10.84 4.21 4.95
CA PRO A 55 11.70 5.36 4.69
C PRO A 55 11.35 6.01 3.34
N ALA A 56 11.32 7.34 3.30
CA ALA A 56 10.87 8.11 2.14
C ALA A 56 11.67 7.87 0.84
N ASN A 57 12.88 7.34 0.96
CA ASN A 57 13.80 6.99 -0.13
C ASN A 57 13.85 5.47 -0.42
N SER A 58 13.04 4.66 0.26
CA SER A 58 12.99 3.21 0.04
C SER A 58 12.22 2.86 -1.24
N TRP A 59 12.51 1.66 -1.77
CA TRP A 59 11.75 1.08 -2.88
C TRP A 59 10.25 0.92 -2.55
N ALA A 60 9.93 0.51 -1.32
CA ALA A 60 8.54 0.37 -0.87
C ALA A 60 7.83 1.73 -0.89
N ALA A 61 8.46 2.79 -0.36
CA ALA A 61 7.89 4.14 -0.42
C ALA A 61 7.68 4.62 -1.86
N ALA A 62 8.64 4.41 -2.76
CA ALA A 62 8.49 4.76 -4.18
C ALA A 62 7.32 4.01 -4.84
N THR A 63 7.14 2.73 -4.51
CA THR A 63 6.04 1.89 -5.01
C THR A 63 4.68 2.38 -4.50
N VAL A 64 4.60 2.69 -3.20
CA VAL A 64 3.38 3.25 -2.58
C VAL A 64 3.05 4.63 -3.13
N ARG A 65 4.05 5.47 -3.48
CA ARG A 65 3.82 6.75 -4.17
C ARG A 65 3.12 6.54 -5.51
N THR A 66 3.58 5.59 -6.32
CA THR A 66 2.93 5.28 -7.60
C THR A 66 1.48 4.83 -7.40
N VAL A 67 1.17 4.09 -6.32
CA VAL A 67 -0.22 3.76 -5.97
C VAL A 67 -1.02 5.00 -5.60
N PHE A 68 -0.49 5.88 -4.74
CA PHE A 68 -1.13 7.16 -4.41
C PHE A 68 -1.42 7.99 -5.68
N GLU A 69 -0.43 8.17 -6.56
CA GLU A 69 -0.61 8.93 -7.80
C GLU A 69 -1.66 8.30 -8.73
N ALA A 70 -1.71 6.97 -8.83
CA ALA A 70 -2.72 6.27 -9.63
C ALA A 70 -4.14 6.50 -9.09
N VAL A 71 -4.31 6.50 -7.76
CA VAL A 71 -5.59 6.81 -7.11
C VAL A 71 -5.99 8.26 -7.31
N LEU A 72 -5.05 9.20 -7.16
CA LEU A 72 -5.33 10.61 -7.38
C LEU A 72 -5.69 10.92 -8.84
N ALA A 73 -5.13 10.16 -9.79
CA ALA A 73 -5.47 10.29 -11.21
C ALA A 73 -6.90 9.83 -11.51
N THR A 74 -7.44 8.82 -10.81
CA THR A 74 -8.82 8.37 -10.98
C THR A 74 -9.83 9.16 -10.14
N ARG A 75 -9.37 9.83 -9.07
CA ARG A 75 -10.20 10.55 -8.10
C ARG A 75 -9.62 11.94 -7.79
N PRO A 76 -9.56 12.85 -8.78
CA PRO A 76 -8.88 14.13 -8.63
C PRO A 76 -9.46 15.01 -7.51
N GLU A 77 -10.76 14.87 -7.23
CA GLU A 77 -11.48 15.70 -6.26
C GLU A 77 -11.44 15.19 -4.82
N GLU A 78 -10.77 14.06 -4.56
CA GLU A 78 -10.60 13.52 -3.20
C GLU A 78 -9.60 14.41 -2.43
N HIS A 79 -10.14 15.47 -1.83
CA HIS A 79 -9.42 16.52 -1.09
C HIS A 79 -9.61 16.40 0.42
N ASP A 80 -9.89 15.21 0.94
CA ASP A 80 -10.01 15.06 2.39
C ASP A 80 -8.63 15.23 3.02
N VAL A 81 -8.44 16.41 3.64
CA VAL A 81 -7.21 16.88 4.29
C VAL A 81 -6.80 15.94 5.44
N CYS A 82 -7.74 15.15 5.96
CA CYS A 82 -7.53 14.18 7.02
C CYS A 82 -7.35 12.74 6.52
N SER A 83 -7.56 12.49 5.22
CA SER A 83 -7.31 11.19 4.60
C SER A 83 -5.83 10.98 4.27
N GLY A 84 -5.43 9.71 4.13
CA GLY A 84 -4.10 9.33 3.64
C GLY A 84 -3.66 10.03 2.35
N LEU A 85 -4.60 10.22 1.42
CA LEU A 85 -4.38 10.88 0.12
C LEU A 85 -4.13 12.39 0.29
N GLY A 86 -4.87 13.05 1.19
CA GLY A 86 -4.69 14.47 1.49
C GLY A 86 -3.34 14.75 2.16
N LEU A 87 -2.94 13.91 3.11
CA LEU A 87 -1.60 13.98 3.73
C LEU A 87 -0.49 13.78 2.70
N TYR A 88 -0.67 12.79 1.80
CA TYR A 88 0.27 12.54 0.71
C TYR A 88 0.42 13.76 -0.22
N ARG A 89 -0.68 14.37 -0.68
CA ARG A 89 -0.65 15.59 -1.50
C ARG A 89 0.06 16.75 -0.80
N LYS A 90 -0.14 16.92 0.51
CA LYS A 90 0.39 18.05 1.27
C LYS A 90 1.86 17.90 1.63
N TYR A 91 2.31 16.68 1.93
CA TYR A 91 3.62 16.46 2.56
C TYR A 91 4.50 15.40 1.87
N GLY A 92 4.03 14.77 0.78
CA GLY A 92 4.75 13.68 0.10
C GLY A 92 4.86 12.38 0.92
N GLY A 93 4.07 12.26 1.99
CA GLY A 93 4.01 11.13 2.91
C GLY A 93 2.60 10.98 3.50
N GLY A 94 2.25 9.76 3.92
CA GLY A 94 0.89 9.43 4.36
C GLY A 94 0.64 7.92 4.36
N THR A 95 -0.48 7.53 4.96
CA THR A 95 -0.92 6.14 5.10
C THR A 95 -1.99 5.80 4.08
N PHE A 96 -1.79 4.79 3.23
CA PHE A 96 -2.80 4.37 2.27
C PHE A 96 -3.85 3.46 2.94
N TYR A 97 -5.03 4.02 3.24
CA TYR A 97 -6.14 3.32 3.90
C TYR A 97 -7.00 2.43 2.96
N GLY A 98 -6.45 2.06 1.80
CA GLY A 98 -7.06 1.14 0.85
C GLY A 98 -6.35 -0.22 0.81
N PHE A 99 -6.79 -1.09 -0.10
CA PHE A 99 -6.13 -2.37 -0.34
C PHE A 99 -5.13 -2.29 -1.49
N ILE A 100 -3.95 -2.90 -1.31
CA ILE A 100 -3.01 -3.14 -2.41
C ILE A 100 -2.90 -4.66 -2.59
N VAL A 101 -3.15 -5.12 -3.81
CA VAL A 101 -3.28 -6.54 -4.13
C VAL A 101 -2.53 -6.90 -5.42
N GLY A 102 -1.86 -8.05 -5.41
CA GLY A 102 -1.31 -8.65 -6.62
C GLY A 102 -2.41 -9.12 -7.58
N ALA A 103 -2.23 -8.92 -8.88
CA ALA A 103 -3.19 -9.22 -9.93
C ALA A 103 -3.80 -10.64 -9.86
N SER A 104 -3.02 -11.67 -9.52
CA SER A 104 -3.58 -13.03 -9.40
C SER A 104 -4.41 -13.26 -8.14
N GLY A 105 -4.23 -12.41 -7.13
CA GLY A 105 -5.00 -12.42 -5.87
C GLY A 105 -6.33 -11.69 -5.92
N TRP A 106 -6.61 -10.93 -6.99
CA TRP A 106 -7.84 -10.16 -7.13
C TRP A 106 -8.86 -10.83 -8.04
N ASP A 107 -10.12 -10.78 -7.64
CA ASP A 107 -11.28 -11.13 -8.46
C ASP A 107 -12.06 -9.85 -8.79
N ALA A 108 -11.92 -9.41 -10.04
CA ALA A 108 -12.63 -8.24 -10.55
C ALA A 108 -14.15 -8.47 -10.62
N GLY A 109 -14.62 -9.72 -10.77
CA GLY A 109 -16.05 -10.04 -10.85
C GLY A 109 -16.77 -9.84 -9.52
N THR A 110 -16.09 -10.10 -8.41
CA THR A 110 -16.62 -9.87 -7.05
C THR A 110 -16.07 -8.61 -6.39
N SER A 111 -15.12 -7.92 -7.04
CA SER A 111 -14.32 -6.84 -6.44
C SER A 111 -13.78 -7.24 -5.06
N TRP A 112 -13.23 -8.46 -4.99
CA TRP A 112 -12.74 -9.07 -3.76
C TRP A 112 -11.55 -10.00 -4.00
N TRP A 113 -11.03 -10.62 -2.94
CA TRP A 113 -9.93 -11.57 -3.00
C TRP A 113 -10.36 -12.88 -3.68
N ARG A 114 -9.57 -13.37 -4.65
CA ARG A 114 -9.86 -14.57 -5.45
C ARG A 114 -9.74 -15.88 -4.67
N ASP A 115 -8.82 -15.94 -3.70
CA ASP A 115 -8.71 -17.02 -2.72
C ASP A 115 -8.09 -16.44 -1.44
N TYR A 116 -8.89 -16.30 -0.39
CA TYR A 116 -8.40 -15.59 0.79
C TYR A 116 -7.27 -16.34 1.52
N ALA A 117 -7.19 -17.66 1.43
CA ALA A 117 -6.11 -18.41 2.08
C ALA A 117 -4.84 -18.40 1.22
N ASP A 118 -4.98 -18.72 -0.07
CA ASP A 118 -3.84 -19.03 -0.92
C ASP A 118 -3.14 -17.81 -1.50
N THR A 119 -3.79 -16.64 -1.49
CA THR A 119 -3.22 -15.37 -2.02
C THR A 119 -2.70 -14.45 -0.92
N GLY A 120 -2.46 -14.99 0.28
CA GLY A 120 -2.09 -14.22 1.47
C GLY A 120 -0.80 -13.41 1.33
N ASP A 121 0.15 -13.87 0.51
CA ASP A 121 1.44 -13.24 0.25
C ASP A 121 1.39 -12.16 -0.85
N LEU A 122 0.26 -12.05 -1.56
CA LEU A 122 -0.03 -10.99 -2.52
C LEU A 122 -0.78 -9.82 -1.88
N ARG A 123 -1.02 -9.89 -0.58
CA ARG A 123 -1.68 -8.82 0.19
C ARG A 123 -0.63 -7.98 0.88
N VAL A 124 -0.62 -6.69 0.55
CA VAL A 124 0.14 -5.74 1.36
C VAL A 124 -0.65 -5.54 2.66
N ARG A 125 -0.20 -6.18 3.74
CA ARG A 125 -0.83 -6.11 5.07
C ARG A 125 -0.36 -4.85 5.80
N GLY A 126 -1.24 -4.30 6.63
CA GLY A 126 -1.06 -2.96 7.18
C GLY A 126 -1.30 -1.90 6.11
N CYS A 127 -1.83 -0.74 6.49
CA CYS A 127 -1.95 0.36 5.53
C CYS A 127 -0.54 0.80 5.15
N ALA A 128 -0.21 0.74 3.85
CA ALA A 128 1.13 1.04 3.38
C ALA A 128 1.44 2.53 3.59
N THR A 129 2.50 2.85 4.35
CA THR A 129 2.78 4.23 4.78
C THR A 129 4.12 4.72 4.27
N ILE A 130 4.12 5.94 3.74
CA ILE A 130 5.34 6.69 3.40
C ILE A 130 5.65 7.64 4.55
N ALA A 131 6.82 7.52 5.15
CA ALA A 131 7.28 8.48 6.16
C ALA A 131 7.43 9.89 5.56
N HIS A 132 7.06 10.91 6.33
CA HIS A 132 7.24 12.31 5.92
C HIS A 132 8.72 12.64 5.70
N ALA A 133 9.03 13.35 4.61
CA ALA A 133 10.40 13.71 4.26
C ALA A 133 11.04 14.75 5.22
N SER A 134 10.23 15.46 6.03
CA SER A 134 10.66 16.63 6.80
C SER A 134 10.94 16.39 8.29
N GLY A 135 11.14 15.15 8.74
CA GLY A 135 11.46 14.89 10.14
C GLY A 135 12.22 13.59 10.27
N GLY A 136 13.52 13.67 10.58
CA GLY A 136 14.29 12.51 10.98
C GLY A 136 13.56 11.76 12.08
N THR A 137 13.54 10.43 11.98
CA THR A 137 12.79 9.44 12.78
C THR A 137 11.47 9.03 12.15
N LEU A 138 11.40 7.75 11.75
CA LEU A 138 10.18 7.05 11.35
C LEU A 138 9.13 7.19 12.46
N ALA A 139 8.13 8.05 12.29
CA ALA A 139 6.92 7.98 13.11
C ALA A 139 6.19 6.68 12.74
N GLY A 140 6.12 5.72 13.66
CA GLY A 140 5.32 4.51 13.49
C GLY A 140 6.08 3.20 13.30
N THR A 141 7.30 3.06 13.84
CA THR A 141 7.65 1.70 14.31
C THR A 141 6.75 1.44 15.51
N CYS A 142 5.78 0.53 15.36
CA CYS A 142 5.17 -0.10 16.53
C CYS A 142 6.29 -0.84 17.26
N THR A 143 6.97 -0.16 18.18
CA THR A 143 7.80 -0.80 19.19
C THR A 143 6.85 -1.44 20.20
N PHE A 144 6.85 -2.77 20.24
CA PHE A 144 6.40 -3.50 21.42
C PHE A 144 7.54 -3.56 22.44
#